data_AF-A0A6L3ABK0-F1
#
_entry.id   AF-A0A6L3ABK0-F1
#
_cell.length_a   1.000
_cell.length_b   1.000
_cell.length_c   1.000
_cell.angle_alpha   90.00
_cell.angle_beta   90.00
_cell.angle_gamma   90.00
#
_symmetry.space_group_name_H-M   'P 1'
#
loop_
_entity.id
_entity.type
_entity.pdbx_description
1 polymer ?
#
loop_
_entity_poly.entity_id
_entity_poly.type
_entity_poly.pdbx_seq_one_letter_code
_entity_poly.pdbx_strand_id
1 'polypeptide(L)'
;MTEGPAYPVYSTFDVGMAVANALLAGVDEGLAVCMVTLNGEVLKEVFKTPAEWIPMPTILVGYPAENWDGGGQRPRPPFEELYFEGEYGKPFPRDPKVVEQLKAAKMIQEPARPHSPERIAEIKRLADKYGLPM
;
A
#
# COMPACT_ATOMS: atom_id res chain seq x y z
N MET A 1 -4.60 26.53 15.79
CA MET A 1 -3.78 25.36 15.37
C MET A 1 -3.82 25.10 13.87
N THR A 2 -4.91 25.46 13.18
CA THR A 2 -5.10 25.25 11.72
C THR A 2 -4.47 26.33 10.83
N GLU A 3 -4.02 27.44 11.40
CA GLU A 3 -3.52 28.62 10.67
C GLU A 3 -1.99 28.68 10.55
N GLY A 4 -1.27 27.69 11.11
CA GLY A 4 0.18 27.63 11.01
C GLY A 4 0.64 27.22 9.60
N PRO A 5 1.76 27.73 9.09
CA PRO A 5 2.24 27.41 7.74
C PRO A 5 2.57 25.92 7.54
N ALA A 6 2.84 25.19 8.63
CA ALA A 6 3.08 23.74 8.61
C ALA A 6 1.80 22.91 8.71
N TYR A 7 0.63 23.52 8.96
CA TYR A 7 -0.62 22.79 9.15
C TYR A 7 -1.01 21.87 7.98
N PRO A 8 -0.86 22.28 6.71
CA PRO A 8 -1.12 21.37 5.58
C PRO A 8 -0.23 20.12 5.59
N VAL A 9 0.98 20.18 6.15
CA VAL A 9 1.84 19.01 6.31
C VAL A 9 1.29 18.10 7.41
N TYR A 10 0.86 18.69 8.54
CA TYR A 10 0.30 17.92 9.65
C TYR A 10 -1.00 17.20 9.28
N SER A 11 -1.88 17.84 8.51
CA SER A 11 -3.12 17.20 8.05
C SER A 11 -2.88 16.01 7.12
N THR A 12 -1.70 15.90 6.47
CA THR A 12 -1.38 14.71 5.67
C THR A 12 -1.21 13.45 6.50
N PHE A 13 -0.79 13.56 7.77
CA PHE A 13 -0.70 12.41 8.68
C PHE A 13 -2.09 11.86 9.01
N ASP A 14 -3.06 12.73 9.25
CA ASP A 14 -4.45 12.33 9.50
C ASP A 14 -5.03 11.59 8.30
N VAL A 15 -4.79 12.12 7.09
CA VAL A 15 -5.20 11.45 5.85
C VAL A 15 -4.46 10.13 5.66
N GLY A 16 -3.17 10.06 5.96
CA GLY A 16 -2.39 8.82 5.89
C GLY A 16 -2.94 7.73 6.81
N MET A 17 -3.32 8.09 8.03
CA MET A 17 -3.99 7.17 8.97
C MET A 17 -5.36 6.75 8.47
N ALA A 18 -6.16 7.66 7.92
CA ALA A 18 -7.46 7.34 7.34
C ALA A 18 -7.32 6.37 6.14
N VAL A 19 -6.37 6.63 5.25
CA VAL A 19 -6.08 5.76 4.09
C VAL A 19 -5.62 4.38 4.56
N ALA A 20 -4.70 4.30 5.52
CA ALA A 20 -4.23 3.01 6.06
C ALA A 20 -5.39 2.17 6.63
N ASN A 21 -6.29 2.77 7.40
CA ASN A 21 -7.47 2.09 7.92
C ASN A 21 -8.43 1.67 6.82
N ALA A 22 -8.67 2.52 5.81
CA ALA A 22 -9.52 2.18 4.67
C ALA A 22 -8.97 1.02 3.85
N LEU A 23 -7.64 0.95 3.66
CA LEU A 23 -6.99 -0.19 3.00
C LEU A 23 -7.19 -1.47 3.79
N LEU A 24 -6.94 -1.45 5.11
CA LEU A 24 -7.12 -2.62 5.97
C LEU A 24 -8.57 -3.08 6.03
N ALA A 25 -9.53 -2.15 6.14
CA ALA A 25 -10.95 -2.48 6.10
C ALA A 25 -11.36 -3.13 4.78
N GLY A 26 -10.86 -2.63 3.64
CA GLY A 26 -11.12 -3.27 2.35
C GLY A 26 -10.61 -4.72 2.30
N VAL A 27 -9.40 -4.98 2.81
CA VAL A 27 -8.84 -6.35 2.87
C VAL A 27 -9.67 -7.25 3.79
N ASP A 28 -10.09 -6.75 4.95
CA ASP A 28 -10.91 -7.49 5.91
C ASP A 28 -12.28 -7.90 5.32
N GLU A 29 -12.89 -7.00 4.55
CA GLU A 29 -14.15 -7.24 3.84
C GLU A 29 -13.99 -8.09 2.55
N GLY A 30 -12.81 -8.65 2.30
CA GLY A 30 -12.55 -9.52 1.15
C GLY A 30 -12.38 -8.79 -0.18
N LEU A 31 -12.06 -7.50 -0.15
CA LEU A 31 -11.75 -6.68 -1.33
C LEU A 31 -10.23 -6.55 -1.54
N ALA A 32 -9.83 -6.44 -2.79
CA ALA A 32 -8.50 -5.96 -3.14
C ALA A 32 -8.49 -4.43 -3.12
N VAL A 33 -7.40 -3.88 -2.58
CA VAL A 33 -7.19 -2.43 -2.47
C VAL A 33 -5.83 -2.04 -3.02
N CYS A 34 -5.75 -0.90 -3.68
CA CYS A 34 -4.49 -0.34 -4.17
C CYS A 34 -4.49 1.17 -3.95
N MET A 35 -3.49 1.67 -3.23
CA MET A 35 -3.25 3.09 -3.10
C MET A 35 -2.49 3.60 -4.32
N VAL A 36 -3.05 4.60 -5.01
CA VAL A 36 -2.46 5.22 -6.18
C VAL A 36 -2.37 6.74 -6.00
N THR A 37 -1.28 7.31 -6.49
CA THR A 37 -1.13 8.76 -6.58
C THR A 37 -1.52 9.19 -8.00
N LEU A 38 -2.67 9.86 -8.11
CA LEU A 38 -3.14 10.42 -9.38
C LEU A 38 -2.63 11.84 -9.57
N ASN A 39 -2.70 12.35 -10.81
CA ASN A 39 -2.32 13.73 -11.09
C ASN A 39 -3.31 14.69 -10.41
N GLY A 40 -2.81 15.52 -9.49
CA GLY A 40 -3.63 16.43 -8.70
C GLY A 40 -4.37 17.49 -9.52
N GLU A 41 -3.78 17.99 -10.61
CA GLU A 41 -4.44 18.98 -11.48
C GLU A 41 -5.62 18.35 -12.22
N VAL A 42 -5.44 17.12 -12.73
CA VAL A 42 -6.52 16.35 -13.36
C VAL A 42 -7.63 16.06 -12.35
N LEU A 43 -7.29 15.70 -11.10
CA LEU A 43 -8.28 15.51 -10.05
C LEU A 43 -9.09 16.78 -9.77
N LYS A 44 -8.43 17.93 -9.64
CA LYS A 44 -9.12 19.23 -9.46
C LYS A 44 -10.02 19.57 -10.65
N GLU A 45 -9.54 19.31 -11.87
CA GLU A 45 -10.32 19.53 -13.08
C GLU A 45 -11.57 18.65 -13.14
N VAL A 46 -11.44 17.36 -12.84
CA VAL A 46 -12.54 16.38 -12.94
C VAL A 46 -13.54 16.55 -11.81
N PHE A 47 -13.07 16.66 -10.56
CA PHE A 47 -13.92 16.71 -9.38
C PHE A 47 -14.37 18.11 -8.99
N LYS A 48 -13.84 19.16 -9.66
CA LYS A 48 -14.18 20.57 -9.41
C LYS A 48 -14.05 20.96 -7.93
N THR A 49 -13.00 20.46 -7.27
CA THR A 49 -12.74 20.76 -5.85
C THR A 49 -12.26 22.20 -5.66
N PRO A 50 -12.44 22.79 -4.47
CA PRO A 50 -11.88 24.11 -4.14
C PRO A 50 -10.36 24.20 -4.41
N ALA A 51 -9.91 25.40 -4.76
CA ALA A 51 -8.52 25.63 -5.19
C ALA A 51 -7.50 25.31 -4.08
N GLU A 52 -7.88 25.60 -2.85
CA GLU A 52 -7.12 25.41 -1.62
C GLU A 52 -7.06 23.94 -1.15
N TRP A 53 -7.86 23.04 -1.74
CA TRP A 53 -7.77 21.61 -1.42
C TRP A 53 -6.52 21.00 -2.04
N ILE A 54 -5.85 20.15 -1.27
CA ILE A 54 -4.69 19.40 -1.69
C ILE A 54 -5.19 18.00 -2.08
N PRO A 55 -5.06 17.59 -3.35
CA PRO A 55 -5.39 16.23 -3.75
C PRO A 55 -4.51 15.23 -3.00
N MET A 56 -5.14 14.25 -2.36
CA MET A 56 -4.48 13.21 -1.57
C MET A 56 -4.55 11.85 -2.28
N PRO A 57 -3.78 10.83 -1.85
CA PRO A 57 -3.78 9.52 -2.50
C PRO A 57 -5.19 8.93 -2.65
N THR A 58 -5.44 8.29 -3.79
CA THR A 58 -6.71 7.65 -4.12
C THR A 58 -6.62 6.15 -3.85
N ILE A 59 -7.72 5.56 -3.40
CA ILE A 59 -7.82 4.12 -3.18
C ILE A 59 -8.64 3.52 -4.32
N LEU A 60 -8.03 2.61 -5.07
CA LEU A 60 -8.76 1.70 -5.95
C LEU A 60 -9.21 0.51 -5.12
N VAL A 61 -10.48 0.14 -5.24
CA VAL A 61 -11.08 -0.96 -4.47
C VAL A 61 -12.00 -1.78 -5.36
N GLY A 62 -12.01 -3.10 -5.17
CA GLY A 62 -12.91 -4.01 -5.85
C GLY A 62 -12.60 -5.47 -5.57
N TYR A 63 -13.39 -6.37 -6.14
CA TYR A 63 -13.07 -7.80 -6.10
C TYR A 63 -11.87 -8.09 -7.00
N PRO A 64 -10.83 -8.79 -6.51
CA PRO A 64 -9.67 -9.11 -7.34
C PRO A 64 -10.07 -10.04 -8.48
N ALA A 65 -9.63 -9.69 -9.68
CA ALA A 65 -9.70 -10.57 -10.84
C ALA A 65 -8.52 -11.56 -10.91
N GLU A 66 -7.44 -11.24 -10.19
CA GLU A 66 -6.25 -12.06 -10.04
C GLU A 66 -6.31 -12.95 -8.80
N ASN A 67 -5.39 -13.90 -8.73
CA ASN A 67 -5.05 -14.61 -7.50
C ASN A 67 -4.74 -13.66 -6.31
N TRP A 68 -5.19 -14.07 -5.12
CA TRP A 68 -5.10 -13.26 -3.91
C TRP A 68 -3.67 -12.99 -3.43
N ASP A 69 -2.72 -13.85 -3.81
CA ASP A 69 -1.32 -13.65 -3.47
C ASP A 69 -0.66 -12.55 -4.34
N GLY A 70 -1.25 -12.16 -5.47
CA GLY A 70 -0.74 -11.11 -6.36
C GLY A 70 0.67 -11.38 -6.89
N GLY A 71 1.14 -12.63 -6.82
CA GLY A 71 2.52 -13.02 -7.09
C GLY A 71 3.46 -13.03 -5.88
N GLY A 72 2.97 -12.71 -4.68
CA GLY A 72 3.63 -12.80 -3.37
C GLY A 72 3.76 -11.46 -2.63
N GLN A 73 4.25 -11.50 -1.38
CA GLN A 73 4.45 -10.29 -0.57
C GLN A 73 5.62 -9.46 -1.11
N ARG A 74 5.42 -8.17 -1.39
CA ARG A 74 6.51 -7.27 -1.80
C ARG A 74 7.61 -7.25 -0.71
N PRO A 75 8.88 -7.60 -1.03
CA PRO A 75 9.97 -7.59 -0.06
C PRO A 75 10.13 -6.22 0.62
N ARG A 76 10.44 -6.23 1.92
CA ARG A 76 10.81 -5.02 2.68
C ARG A 76 12.30 -5.08 3.03
N PRO A 77 12.97 -3.92 3.23
CA PRO A 77 14.31 -3.91 3.81
C PRO A 77 14.36 -4.67 5.13
N PRO A 78 15.53 -5.18 5.53
CA PRO A 78 15.69 -5.84 6.83
C PRO A 78 15.19 -4.97 7.98
N PHE A 79 14.47 -5.57 8.93
CA PHE A 79 13.95 -4.91 10.13
C PHE A 79 15.04 -4.11 10.88
N GLU A 80 16.24 -4.68 11.00
CA GLU A 80 17.38 -4.12 11.71
C GLU A 80 17.94 -2.85 11.05
N GLU A 81 17.62 -2.62 9.77
CA GLU A 81 17.96 -1.39 9.05
C GLU A 81 16.87 -0.30 9.22
N LEU A 82 15.66 -0.67 9.64
CA LEU A 82 14.50 0.22 9.74
C LEU A 82 14.23 0.69 11.17
N TYR A 83 14.54 -0.15 12.16
CA TYR A 83 14.21 0.10 13.57
C TYR A 83 15.47 0.16 14.42
N PHE A 84 15.54 1.15 15.30
CA PHE A 84 16.71 1.43 16.14
C PHE A 84 16.36 1.47 17.63
N GLU A 85 17.28 1.03 18.48
CA GLU A 85 17.09 0.94 19.93
C GLU A 85 17.72 2.13 20.65
N GLY A 86 16.88 3.05 21.15
CA GLY A 86 17.29 4.21 21.95
C GLY A 86 17.87 5.35 21.13
N GLU A 87 18.80 5.06 20.20
CA GLU A 87 19.44 6.04 19.31
C GLU A 87 19.48 5.57 17.86
N TYR A 88 19.46 6.53 16.92
CA TYR A 88 19.52 6.24 15.49
C TYR A 88 20.83 5.52 15.12
N GLY A 89 20.74 4.52 14.26
CA GLY A 89 21.89 3.75 13.78
C GLY A 89 22.29 2.57 14.67
N LYS A 90 21.73 2.45 15.89
CA LYS A 90 21.88 1.25 16.72
C LYS A 90 20.72 0.28 16.43
N PRO A 91 20.92 -0.83 15.70
CA PRO A 91 19.82 -1.69 15.25
C PRO A 91 19.01 -2.27 16.41
N PHE A 92 17.68 -2.31 16.27
CA PHE A 92 16.81 -2.98 17.22
C PHE A 92 16.91 -4.50 17.05
N PRO A 93 17.10 -5.28 18.14
CA PRO A 93 17.23 -6.72 18.03
C PRO A 93 15.89 -7.38 17.67
N ARG A 94 15.89 -8.22 16.62
CA ARG A 94 14.72 -9.01 16.24
C ARG A 94 14.59 -10.24 17.13
N ASP A 95 13.40 -10.45 17.69
CA ASP A 95 13.06 -11.67 18.43
C ASP A 95 12.58 -12.77 17.48
N PRO A 96 13.29 -13.92 17.38
CA PRO A 96 12.85 -15.05 16.56
C PRO A 96 11.44 -15.57 16.91
N LYS A 97 11.03 -15.50 18.17
CA LYS A 97 9.69 -15.96 18.58
C LYS A 97 8.58 -15.11 17.96
N VAL A 98 8.79 -13.80 17.88
CA VAL A 98 7.85 -12.87 17.23
C VAL A 98 7.77 -13.15 15.73
N VAL A 99 8.90 -13.43 15.08
CA VAL A 99 8.93 -13.82 13.66
C VAL A 99 8.07 -15.07 13.42
N GLU A 100 8.25 -16.11 14.24
CA GLU A 100 7.48 -17.34 14.10
C GLU A 100 5.98 -17.14 14.37
N GLN A 101 5.61 -16.28 15.32
CA GLN A 101 4.22 -15.87 15.55
C GLN A 101 3.62 -15.15 14.33
N LEU A 102 4.36 -14.21 13.73
CA LEU A 102 3.90 -13.47 12.55
C LEU A 102 3.77 -14.35 11.30
N LYS A 103 4.65 -15.35 11.14
CA LYS A 103 4.50 -16.37 10.09
C LYS A 103 3.26 -17.23 10.33
N ALA A 104 3.05 -17.70 11.55
CA ALA A 104 1.87 -18.48 11.91
C ALA A 104 0.56 -17.70 11.67
N ALA A 105 0.58 -16.39 11.94
CA ALA A 105 -0.53 -15.47 11.67
C ALA A 105 -0.65 -15.04 10.19
N LYS A 106 0.21 -15.55 9.29
CA LYS A 106 0.28 -15.18 7.86
C LYS A 106 0.50 -13.67 7.61
N MET A 107 1.11 -12.97 8.56
CA MET A 107 1.52 -11.57 8.40
C MET A 107 2.85 -11.46 7.65
N ILE A 108 3.73 -12.44 7.85
CA ILE A 108 4.91 -12.69 7.01
C ILE A 108 4.55 -13.83 6.07
N GLN A 109 4.63 -13.58 4.76
CA GLN A 109 4.27 -14.54 3.71
C GLN A 109 5.42 -14.73 2.73
N GLU A 110 5.26 -15.66 1.79
CA GLU A 110 6.24 -15.89 0.73
C GLU A 110 6.45 -14.61 -0.11
N PRO A 111 7.71 -14.21 -0.36
CA PRO A 111 7.99 -12.99 -1.09
C PRO A 111 7.62 -13.11 -2.55
N ALA A 112 7.30 -11.97 -3.16
CA ALA A 112 7.00 -11.91 -4.57
C ALA A 112 8.19 -12.40 -5.42
N ARG A 113 7.95 -13.32 -6.35
CA ARG A 113 9.00 -13.84 -7.25
C ARG A 113 9.12 -12.94 -8.48
N PRO A 114 10.26 -12.26 -8.68
CA PRO A 114 10.47 -11.47 -9.89
C PRO A 114 10.35 -12.34 -11.13
N HIS A 115 9.68 -11.83 -12.17
CA HIS A 115 9.56 -12.47 -13.48
C HIS A 115 8.98 -13.90 -13.46
N SER A 116 8.09 -14.24 -12.51
CA SER A 116 7.39 -15.53 -12.52
C SER A 116 6.63 -15.72 -13.85
N PRO A 117 6.92 -16.81 -14.61
CA PRO A 117 6.20 -17.10 -15.85
C PRO A 117 4.69 -17.28 -15.65
N GLU A 118 4.30 -17.90 -14.54
CA GLU A 118 2.91 -18.15 -14.18
C GLU A 118 2.16 -16.82 -13.94
N ARG A 119 2.79 -15.90 -13.21
CA ARG A 119 2.24 -14.57 -12.95
C ARG A 119 2.10 -13.74 -14.22
N ILE A 120 3.11 -13.78 -15.09
CA ILE A 120 3.07 -13.11 -16.39
C ILE A 120 1.94 -13.68 -17.27
N ALA A 121 1.77 -15.01 -17.29
CA ALA A 121 0.73 -15.67 -18.06
C ALA A 121 -0.69 -15.33 -17.56
N GLU A 122 -0.86 -15.22 -16.24
CA GLU A 122 -2.11 -14.74 -15.66
C GLU A 122 -2.42 -13.29 -16.05
N ILE A 123 -1.46 -12.37 -15.88
CA ILE A 123 -1.66 -10.95 -16.22
C ILE A 123 -2.06 -10.81 -17.69
N LYS A 124 -1.39 -11.55 -18.59
CA LYS A 124 -1.75 -11.58 -20.02
C LYS A 124 -3.19 -12.06 -20.25
N ARG A 125 -3.59 -13.17 -19.63
CA ARG A 125 -4.96 -13.70 -19.73
C ARG A 125 -5.99 -12.69 -19.22
N LEU A 126 -5.69 -11.98 -18.13
CA LEU A 126 -6.57 -10.95 -17.59
C LEU A 126 -6.64 -9.74 -18.53
N ALA A 127 -5.51 -9.29 -19.06
CA ALA A 127 -5.46 -8.21 -20.04
C ALA A 127 -6.30 -8.54 -21.29
N ASP A 128 -6.16 -9.75 -21.84
CA ASP A 128 -6.98 -10.23 -22.96
C ASP A 128 -8.47 -10.26 -22.61
N LYS A 129 -8.82 -10.80 -21.44
CA LYS A 129 -10.22 -10.90 -20.96
C LYS A 129 -10.90 -9.53 -20.83
N TYR A 130 -10.15 -8.51 -20.38
CA TYR A 130 -10.67 -7.17 -20.13
C TYR A 130 -10.38 -6.17 -21.26
N GLY A 131 -9.73 -6.59 -22.35
CA GLY A 131 -9.36 -5.72 -23.46
C GLY A 131 -8.35 -4.64 -23.09
N LEU A 132 -7.43 -4.94 -22.16
CA LEU A 132 -6.40 -4.01 -21.69
C LEU A 132 -5.10 -4.18 -22.49
N PRO A 133 -4.30 -3.10 -22.67
CA PRO A 133 -2.98 -3.18 -23.28
C PRO A 133 -1.98 -3.94 -22.38
N MET A 134 -1.02 -4.63 -23.00
CA MET A 134 0.10 -5.31 -22.37
C MET A 134 1.43 -4.60 -22.62
#